data_AF-A0A7G2MAX2-F1
#
_entry.id   AF-A0A7G2MAX2-F1
#
_cell.length_a   1.000
_cell.length_b   1.000
_cell.length_c   1.000
_cell.angle_alpha   90.00
_cell.angle_beta   90.00
_cell.angle_gamma   90.00
#
_symmetry.space_group_name_H-M   'P 1'
#
loop_
_entity.id
_entity.type
_entity.pdbx_description
1 polymer ?
#
loop_
_entity_poly.entity_id
_entity_poly.type
_entity_poly.pdbx_seq_one_letter_code
_entity_poly.pdbx_strand_id
1 'polypeptide(L)'
;MIIKRTHLANNSNISYWGILILGIALMFSCQEKEFNTFAPTGSGMPNTGILDILQRGSFETDAFITEWTVPAATTIVLPLDSAYSYNFIVDWGDDSDLSQVVAFNDPNARHTYMNSGIYTVRILGTCEAWRWGWSTHPIECRQFLTKIIQWGNVHAKNFEESFAACIALSSIPAGIPNMENFNNTFYGCESLTNLPSGLFSKCVNTTSFSNTFSHCTSLRSLPQDLFNACTAVTEFRSTFYAAGLIYIPKGLFDYCPNAVQFVSTFASCKNLTSIPAGLFDKCENATSFLQTFAFCDNLKAIPLNLFDKCKNAKTFLSTFHNCFSLTGETPKTNGIELWERAGLIGYPTSIIGVSCFRGCTSLIDYNSIPINWK
;
A
#
# COMPACT_ATOMS: atom_id res chain seq x y z
N MET A 1 -11.80 10.13 -32.23
CA MET A 1 -12.84 9.23 -32.79
C MET A 1 -13.60 8.68 -31.59
N ILE A 2 -14.87 9.06 -31.43
CA ILE A 2 -15.70 8.71 -30.28
C ILE A 2 -16.23 7.29 -30.51
N ILE A 3 -15.81 6.32 -29.69
CA ILE A 3 -16.40 4.98 -29.74
C ILE A 3 -17.55 4.95 -28.75
N LYS A 4 -18.78 4.90 -29.28
CA LYS A 4 -19.99 4.77 -28.46
C LYS A 4 -20.10 3.40 -27.83
N ARG A 5 -20.46 3.35 -26.55
CA ARG A 5 -20.71 2.12 -25.75
C ARG A 5 -21.73 1.17 -26.39
N THR A 6 -22.60 1.69 -27.27
CA THR A 6 -23.57 0.92 -28.05
C THR A 6 -22.96 -0.13 -28.99
N HIS A 7 -21.64 -0.12 -29.23
CA HIS A 7 -20.95 -1.18 -29.97
C HIS A 7 -20.48 -2.37 -29.10
N LEU A 8 -20.50 -2.25 -27.77
CA LEU A 8 -20.06 -3.32 -26.84
C LEU A 8 -21.22 -4.03 -26.12
N ALA A 9 -22.43 -3.43 -26.12
CA ALA A 9 -23.56 -3.88 -25.30
C ALA A 9 -24.44 -5.02 -25.89
N ASN A 10 -24.00 -5.74 -26.93
CA ASN A 10 -24.78 -6.82 -27.55
C ASN A 10 -24.14 -8.23 -27.44
N ASN A 11 -23.39 -8.51 -26.38
CA ASN A 11 -22.70 -9.80 -26.21
C ASN A 11 -23.00 -10.54 -24.90
N SER A 12 -24.24 -10.48 -24.41
CA SER A 12 -24.69 -11.30 -23.27
C SER A 12 -25.45 -12.57 -23.65
N ASN A 13 -25.53 -12.96 -24.93
CA ASN A 13 -26.21 -14.19 -25.37
C ASN A 13 -25.64 -14.79 -26.67
N ILE A 14 -24.33 -15.05 -26.74
CA ILE A 14 -23.78 -15.86 -27.84
C ILE A 14 -23.15 -17.11 -27.25
N SER A 15 -23.87 -18.23 -27.43
CA SER A 15 -23.38 -19.58 -27.19
C SER A 15 -22.06 -19.81 -27.93
N TYR A 16 -21.24 -20.72 -27.40
CA TYR A 16 -19.87 -21.10 -27.81
C TYR A 16 -19.65 -21.47 -29.29
N TRP A 17 -20.62 -21.25 -30.18
CA TRP A 17 -20.55 -21.47 -31.62
C TRP A 17 -20.56 -20.17 -32.47
N GLY A 18 -20.79 -18.99 -31.89
CA GLY A 18 -20.80 -17.71 -32.62
C GLY A 18 -19.44 -17.00 -32.76
N ILE A 19 -18.39 -17.46 -32.06
CA ILE A 19 -17.05 -16.86 -32.10
C ILE A 19 -16.23 -17.35 -33.31
N LEU A 20 -16.65 -18.41 -33.99
CA LEU A 20 -15.93 -18.94 -35.16
C LEU A 20 -16.21 -18.19 -36.47
N ILE A 21 -17.25 -17.36 -36.55
CA ILE A 21 -17.69 -16.73 -37.81
C ILE A 21 -17.21 -15.27 -37.97
N LEU A 22 -16.94 -14.56 -36.88
CA LEU A 22 -16.31 -13.23 -36.92
C LEU A 22 -14.78 -13.28 -37.06
N GLY A 23 -14.15 -14.40 -36.69
CA GLY A 23 -12.71 -14.63 -36.89
C GLY A 23 -12.31 -15.02 -38.32
N ILE A 24 -13.26 -15.36 -39.20
CA ILE A 24 -12.99 -15.78 -40.59
C ILE A 24 -13.34 -14.67 -41.61
N ALA A 25 -14.21 -13.72 -41.27
CA ALA A 25 -14.62 -12.64 -42.17
C ALA A 25 -13.58 -11.51 -42.34
N LEU A 26 -12.49 -11.49 -41.56
CA LEU A 26 -11.35 -10.59 -41.74
C LEU A 26 -10.08 -11.29 -42.30
N MET A 27 -10.13 -12.61 -42.53
CA MET A 27 -9.01 -13.36 -43.11
C MET A 27 -9.07 -13.55 -44.63
N PHE A 28 -10.04 -12.93 -45.32
CA PHE A 28 -10.13 -13.00 -46.79
C PHE A 28 -10.41 -11.62 -47.44
N SER A 29 -9.61 -10.60 -47.14
CA SER A 29 -9.39 -9.48 -48.10
C SER A 29 -8.16 -8.61 -47.79
N CYS A 30 -6.99 -9.21 -47.59
CA CYS A 30 -5.76 -8.52 -47.96
C CYS A 30 -4.64 -9.55 -48.08
N GLN A 31 -4.17 -9.76 -49.32
CA GLN A 31 -3.01 -10.57 -49.59
C GLN A 31 -1.77 -10.00 -48.89
N GLU A 32 -0.95 -10.91 -48.38
CA GLU A 32 0.48 -10.80 -48.09
C GLU A 32 1.13 -9.48 -48.53
N LYS A 33 1.43 -8.60 -47.57
CA LYS A 33 2.60 -7.73 -47.63
C LYS A 33 3.08 -7.40 -46.22
N GLU A 34 4.12 -8.14 -45.85
CA GLU A 34 5.15 -7.81 -44.87
C GLU A 34 4.71 -7.52 -43.42
N PHE A 35 4.81 -8.57 -42.61
CA PHE A 35 5.20 -8.47 -41.20
C PHE A 35 6.54 -7.73 -41.11
N ASN A 36 6.51 -6.41 -41.03
CA ASN A 36 7.66 -5.65 -40.57
C ASN A 36 7.65 -5.59 -39.04
N THR A 37 8.65 -6.29 -38.51
CA THR A 37 9.20 -6.20 -37.17
C THR A 37 9.20 -4.77 -36.63
N PHE A 38 8.45 -4.50 -35.56
CA PHE A 38 8.75 -3.35 -34.70
C PHE A 38 9.79 -3.78 -33.67
N ALA A 39 11.06 -3.58 -34.03
CA ALA A 39 12.15 -3.46 -33.07
C ALA A 39 11.95 -2.19 -32.22
N PRO A 40 12.46 -2.14 -30.97
CA PRO A 40 12.21 -1.03 -30.07
C PRO A 40 13.04 0.18 -30.50
N THR A 41 12.38 1.23 -30.97
CA THR A 41 13.00 2.54 -31.11
C THR A 41 12.65 3.38 -29.89
N GLY A 42 13.69 3.90 -29.24
CA GLY A 42 13.58 4.72 -28.04
C GLY A 42 12.75 6.00 -28.22
N SER A 43 12.40 6.56 -27.06
CA SER A 43 11.83 7.90 -26.85
C SER A 43 10.68 8.30 -27.78
N GLY A 44 9.46 7.95 -27.36
CA GLY A 44 8.21 8.42 -27.97
C GLY A 44 7.26 7.25 -28.17
N MET A 45 6.41 6.95 -27.18
CA MET A 45 5.32 5.99 -27.40
C MET A 45 4.45 6.52 -28.55
N PRO A 46 4.23 5.77 -29.64
CA PRO A 46 3.28 6.19 -30.66
C PRO A 46 1.91 6.35 -29.99
N ASN A 47 1.25 7.47 -30.27
CA ASN A 47 -0.10 7.76 -29.81
C ASN A 47 -1.06 6.72 -30.42
N THR A 48 -1.26 5.61 -29.73
CA THR A 48 -2.12 4.51 -30.19
C THR A 48 -3.57 4.86 -29.87
N GLY A 49 -4.42 5.04 -30.89
CA GLY A 49 -5.83 5.34 -30.71
C GLY A 49 -6.61 4.25 -29.94
N ILE A 50 -7.82 4.59 -29.48
CA ILE A 50 -8.71 3.72 -28.67
C ILE A 50 -8.80 2.28 -29.21
N LEU A 51 -8.96 2.08 -30.52
CA LEU A 51 -9.09 0.74 -31.12
C LEU A 51 -7.86 -0.14 -30.91
N ASP A 52 -6.66 0.43 -30.96
CA ASP A 52 -5.43 -0.34 -30.79
C ASP A 52 -5.26 -0.77 -29.32
N ILE A 53 -5.65 0.08 -28.37
CA ILE A 53 -5.65 -0.27 -26.93
C ILE A 53 -6.66 -1.40 -26.66
N LEU A 54 -7.87 -1.32 -27.23
CA LEU A 54 -8.90 -2.36 -27.10
C LEU A 54 -8.52 -3.69 -27.78
N GLN A 55 -7.64 -3.68 -28.77
CA GLN A 55 -7.12 -4.90 -29.40
C GLN A 55 -6.04 -5.58 -28.55
N ARG A 56 -5.36 -4.83 -27.68
CA ARG A 56 -4.21 -5.31 -26.90
C ARG A 56 -4.55 -5.71 -25.47
N GLY A 57 -5.75 -5.43 -24.99
CA GLY A 57 -6.16 -5.75 -23.62
C GLY A 57 -7.67 -5.74 -23.43
N SER A 58 -8.10 -6.23 -22.28
CA SER A 58 -9.50 -6.33 -21.89
C SER A 58 -9.79 -5.56 -20.61
N PHE A 59 -10.95 -4.91 -20.56
CA PHE A 59 -11.43 -4.28 -19.33
C PHE A 59 -11.66 -5.26 -18.18
N GLU A 60 -11.90 -6.54 -18.49
CA GLU A 60 -12.15 -7.56 -17.46
C GLU A 60 -10.86 -7.96 -16.73
N THR A 61 -9.75 -8.11 -17.45
CA THR A 61 -8.50 -8.68 -16.89
C THR A 61 -7.39 -7.67 -16.69
N ASP A 62 -7.30 -6.67 -17.59
CA ASP A 62 -6.14 -5.80 -17.68
C ASP A 62 -6.41 -4.40 -17.12
N ALA A 63 -7.68 -4.03 -16.93
CA ALA A 63 -7.99 -2.70 -16.45
C ALA A 63 -7.69 -2.53 -14.95
N PHE A 64 -7.23 -1.33 -14.61
CA PHE A 64 -7.29 -0.80 -13.25
C PHE A 64 -8.73 -0.35 -12.98
N ILE A 65 -9.40 -0.95 -11.98
CA ILE A 65 -10.83 -0.75 -11.73
C ILE A 65 -11.02 -0.17 -10.34
N THR A 66 -11.80 0.91 -10.26
CA THR A 66 -12.10 1.64 -9.03
C THR A 66 -13.58 1.94 -8.91
N GLU A 67 -14.07 2.06 -7.67
CA GLU A 67 -15.43 2.48 -7.36
C GLU A 67 -15.41 3.88 -6.75
N TRP A 68 -16.32 4.73 -7.22
CA TRP A 68 -16.44 6.11 -6.78
C TRP A 68 -17.87 6.42 -6.37
N THR A 69 -18.06 7.02 -5.20
CA THR A 69 -19.34 7.61 -4.79
C THR A 69 -19.27 9.11 -5.03
N VAL A 70 -19.96 9.57 -6.08
CA VAL A 70 -19.83 10.93 -6.61
C VAL A 70 -21.14 11.70 -6.41
N PRO A 71 -21.13 12.93 -5.87
CA PRO A 71 -22.30 13.79 -5.81
C PRO A 71 -22.74 14.28 -7.20
N ALA A 72 -23.98 14.78 -7.31
CA ALA A 72 -24.46 15.36 -8.55
C ALA A 72 -23.63 16.59 -8.95
N ALA A 73 -23.51 16.83 -10.26
CA ALA A 73 -22.77 17.93 -10.87
C ALA A 73 -21.30 18.04 -10.39
N THR A 74 -20.65 16.91 -10.10
CA THR A 74 -19.27 16.86 -9.61
C THR A 74 -18.32 16.38 -10.69
N THR A 75 -17.19 17.07 -10.84
CA THR A 75 -16.10 16.65 -11.72
C THR A 75 -15.09 15.81 -10.96
N ILE A 76 -14.82 14.60 -11.45
CA ILE A 76 -13.68 13.79 -11.04
C ILE A 76 -12.50 14.09 -11.97
N VAL A 77 -11.33 14.27 -11.38
CA VAL A 77 -10.06 14.44 -12.09
C VAL A 77 -9.14 13.30 -11.68
N LEU A 78 -8.61 12.56 -12.65
CA LEU A 78 -7.64 11.50 -12.38
C LEU A 78 -6.31 12.13 -11.89
N PRO A 79 -5.64 11.54 -10.87
CA PRO A 79 -4.43 12.11 -10.28
C PRO A 79 -3.18 11.71 -11.07
N LEU A 80 -2.93 12.39 -12.17
CA LEU A 80 -1.82 12.08 -13.08
C LEU A 80 -0.61 13.00 -12.79
N ASP A 81 0.57 12.40 -12.66
CA ASP A 81 1.82 13.09 -12.34
C ASP A 81 2.63 13.40 -13.61
N SER A 82 3.06 14.66 -13.74
CA SER A 82 3.84 15.15 -14.88
C SER A 82 5.17 14.42 -15.15
N ALA A 83 5.71 13.67 -14.18
CA ALA A 83 6.94 12.89 -14.34
C ALA A 83 6.74 11.53 -15.04
N TYR A 84 5.50 11.17 -15.37
CA TYR A 84 5.14 9.83 -15.87
C TYR A 84 4.41 9.88 -17.21
N SER A 85 4.39 8.74 -17.90
CA SER A 85 3.77 8.61 -19.23
C SER A 85 2.37 8.02 -19.14
N TYR A 86 1.50 8.47 -20.05
CA TYR A 86 0.10 8.10 -20.09
C TYR A 86 -0.32 7.82 -21.52
N ASN A 87 -1.02 6.71 -21.72
CA ASN A 87 -1.68 6.37 -22.96
C ASN A 87 -2.72 5.28 -22.65
N PHE A 88 -3.89 5.71 -22.19
CA PHE A 88 -4.94 4.83 -21.71
C PHE A 88 -6.32 5.31 -22.13
N ILE A 89 -7.28 4.39 -22.05
CA ILE A 89 -8.70 4.68 -22.22
C ILE A 89 -9.41 4.56 -20.87
N VAL A 90 -10.44 5.38 -20.68
CA VAL A 90 -11.24 5.44 -19.47
C VAL A 90 -12.71 5.17 -19.83
N ASP A 91 -13.29 4.17 -19.18
CA ASP A 91 -14.73 4.01 -19.04
C ASP A 91 -15.12 4.62 -17.69
N TRP A 92 -15.88 5.71 -17.72
CA TRP A 92 -16.31 6.43 -16.51
C TRP A 92 -17.49 5.74 -15.79
N GLY A 93 -18.09 4.72 -16.42
CA GLY A 93 -19.11 3.89 -15.76
C GLY A 93 -20.50 4.53 -15.65
N ASP A 94 -20.77 5.62 -16.36
CA ASP A 94 -22.06 6.34 -16.42
C ASP A 94 -22.71 6.31 -17.81
N ASP A 95 -22.34 5.34 -18.65
CA ASP A 95 -22.76 5.18 -20.04
C ASP A 95 -22.28 6.27 -21.02
N SER A 96 -21.42 7.20 -20.57
CA SER A 96 -20.71 8.10 -21.46
C SER A 96 -19.74 7.36 -22.40
N ASP A 97 -19.30 8.06 -23.44
CA ASP A 97 -18.34 7.53 -24.39
C ASP A 97 -16.96 7.38 -23.77
N LEU A 98 -16.18 6.40 -24.25
CA LEU A 98 -14.82 6.18 -23.77
C LEU A 98 -13.94 7.41 -24.02
N SER A 99 -13.19 7.80 -23.01
CA SER A 99 -12.21 8.89 -23.07
C SER A 99 -10.81 8.34 -23.31
N GLN A 100 -10.01 8.98 -24.17
CA GLN A 100 -8.60 8.64 -24.34
C GLN A 100 -7.73 9.71 -23.66
N VAL A 101 -6.78 9.27 -22.84
CA VAL A 101 -5.83 10.11 -22.12
C VAL A 101 -4.42 9.78 -22.57
N VAL A 102 -3.71 10.77 -23.13
CA VAL A 102 -2.37 10.59 -23.70
C VAL A 102 -1.28 11.42 -23.01
N ALA A 103 -1.64 12.18 -21.97
CA ALA A 103 -0.72 13.01 -21.19
C ALA A 103 -1.30 13.30 -19.80
N PHE A 104 -0.43 13.72 -18.86
CA PHE A 104 -0.84 14.02 -17.47
C PHE A 104 -1.85 15.18 -17.38
N ASN A 105 -1.79 16.14 -18.29
CA ASN A 105 -2.64 17.33 -18.36
C ASN A 105 -3.72 17.24 -19.44
N ASP A 106 -3.97 16.04 -19.97
CA ASP A 106 -5.00 15.82 -20.98
C ASP A 106 -6.38 16.20 -20.41
N PRO A 107 -7.16 17.07 -21.07
CA PRO A 107 -8.49 17.44 -20.60
C PRO A 107 -9.44 16.23 -20.46
N ASN A 108 -9.19 15.14 -21.18
CA ASN A 108 -9.97 13.91 -21.10
C ASN A 108 -9.72 13.10 -19.82
N ALA A 109 -8.76 13.50 -18.97
CA ALA A 109 -8.57 12.93 -17.63
C ALA A 109 -9.56 13.51 -16.59
N ARG A 110 -10.59 14.24 -17.05
CA ARG A 110 -11.62 14.90 -16.27
C ARG A 110 -13.00 14.47 -16.77
N HIS A 111 -13.93 14.21 -15.85
CA HIS A 111 -15.30 13.84 -16.20
C HIS A 111 -16.31 14.37 -15.20
N THR A 112 -17.41 14.92 -15.70
CA THR A 112 -18.48 15.50 -14.86
C THR A 112 -19.67 14.55 -14.81
N TYR A 113 -19.97 14.06 -13.61
CA TYR A 113 -21.15 13.27 -13.35
C TYR A 113 -22.34 14.20 -13.05
N MET A 114 -23.36 14.17 -13.91
CA MET A 114 -24.54 15.04 -13.75
C MET A 114 -25.45 14.59 -12.59
N ASN A 115 -25.45 13.30 -12.26
CA ASN A 115 -26.27 12.71 -11.21
C ASN A 115 -25.36 12.22 -10.07
N SER A 116 -25.90 12.16 -8.85
CA SER A 116 -25.19 11.48 -7.77
C SER A 116 -25.30 9.97 -7.96
N GLY A 117 -24.25 9.23 -7.68
CA GLY A 117 -24.25 7.78 -7.88
C GLY A 117 -22.97 7.10 -7.42
N ILE A 118 -23.00 5.77 -7.58
CA ILE A 118 -21.84 4.91 -7.45
C ILE A 118 -21.42 4.51 -8.86
N TYR A 119 -20.18 4.83 -9.22
CA TYR A 119 -19.64 4.64 -10.55
C TYR A 119 -18.43 3.71 -10.52
N THR A 120 -18.37 2.78 -11.47
CA THR A 120 -17.21 1.89 -11.66
C THR A 120 -16.35 2.45 -12.79
N VAL A 121 -15.23 3.05 -12.44
CA VAL A 121 -14.27 3.61 -13.40
C VAL A 121 -13.26 2.53 -13.77
N ARG A 122 -13.06 2.31 -15.08
CA ARG A 122 -12.10 1.33 -15.60
C ARG A 122 -11.07 2.02 -16.49
N ILE A 123 -9.80 1.76 -16.23
CA ILE A 123 -8.66 2.31 -16.98
C ILE A 123 -7.91 1.17 -17.66
N LEU A 124 -7.84 1.20 -18.99
CA LEU A 124 -7.15 0.20 -19.79
C LEU A 124 -6.04 0.87 -20.63
N GLY A 125 -4.85 0.28 -20.64
CA GLY A 125 -3.66 0.85 -21.30
C GLY A 125 -2.63 1.32 -20.30
N THR A 126 -1.73 2.22 -20.71
CA THR A 126 -0.59 2.64 -19.89
C THR A 126 -0.94 3.80 -18.99
N CYS A 127 -0.94 3.56 -17.68
CA CYS A 127 -1.08 4.56 -16.62
C CYS A 127 0.07 4.36 -15.61
N GLU A 128 1.21 4.99 -15.89
CA GLU A 128 2.45 4.69 -15.16
C GLU A 128 2.46 5.20 -13.70
N ALA A 129 1.66 6.21 -13.37
CA ALA A 129 1.50 6.67 -12.00
C ALA A 129 0.09 7.16 -11.72
N TRP A 130 -0.34 6.96 -10.49
CA TRP A 130 -1.58 7.47 -9.93
C TRP A 130 -1.20 8.18 -8.64
N ARG A 131 -1.00 9.49 -8.63
CA ARG A 131 -0.44 10.20 -7.46
C ARG A 131 -1.16 11.51 -7.22
N TRP A 132 -1.84 11.59 -6.08
CA TRP A 132 -2.54 12.82 -5.74
C TRP A 132 -1.59 13.95 -5.29
N GLY A 133 -0.39 13.59 -4.80
CA GLY A 133 0.57 14.55 -4.24
C GLY A 133 0.08 15.18 -2.95
N TRP A 134 0.81 16.15 -2.40
CA TRP A 134 0.34 16.95 -1.25
C TRP A 134 -0.20 18.33 -1.66
N SER A 135 -0.02 18.74 -2.94
CA SER A 135 -0.24 20.15 -3.33
C SER A 135 -0.74 20.40 -4.76
N THR A 136 -0.89 19.39 -5.64
CA THR A 136 -1.04 19.64 -7.09
C THR A 136 -2.31 19.10 -7.77
N HIS A 137 -3.21 18.43 -7.05
CA HIS A 137 -4.48 17.91 -7.60
C HIS A 137 -5.64 18.33 -6.71
N PRO A 138 -6.89 18.46 -7.22
CA PRO A 138 -8.02 18.72 -6.34
C PRO A 138 -8.15 17.59 -5.34
N ILE A 139 -7.63 17.82 -4.13
CA ILE A 139 -7.65 16.89 -2.98
C ILE A 139 -9.08 16.42 -2.71
N GLU A 140 -10.06 17.25 -3.10
CA GLU A 140 -11.49 16.99 -3.05
C GLU A 140 -11.92 15.70 -3.76
N CYS A 141 -11.24 15.25 -4.82
CA CYS A 141 -11.64 14.02 -5.51
C CYS A 141 -11.35 12.76 -4.66
N ARG A 142 -10.35 12.78 -3.77
CA ARG A 142 -9.93 11.61 -2.97
C ARG A 142 -11.03 11.06 -2.07
N GLN A 143 -11.90 11.94 -1.60
CA GLN A 143 -13.01 11.58 -0.72
C GLN A 143 -14.08 10.75 -1.44
N PHE A 144 -14.09 10.75 -2.78
CA PHE A 144 -15.08 10.04 -3.58
C PHE A 144 -14.62 8.62 -3.97
N LEU A 145 -13.32 8.31 -3.90
CA LEU A 145 -12.80 6.96 -4.18
C LEU A 145 -13.12 6.04 -2.99
N THR A 146 -14.05 5.10 -3.19
CA THR A 146 -14.55 4.22 -2.13
C THR A 146 -13.94 2.83 -2.15
N LYS A 147 -13.55 2.32 -3.32
CA LYS A 147 -12.90 1.00 -3.46
C LYS A 147 -11.89 0.98 -4.60
N ILE A 148 -10.85 0.17 -4.41
CA ILE A 148 -10.06 -0.39 -5.52
C ILE A 148 -10.59 -1.80 -5.73
N ILE A 149 -11.04 -2.10 -6.94
CA ILE A 149 -11.63 -3.40 -7.29
C ILE A 149 -10.59 -4.30 -7.93
N GLN A 150 -9.71 -3.73 -8.77
CA GLN A 150 -8.69 -4.48 -9.50
C GLN A 150 -7.48 -3.60 -9.79
N TRP A 151 -6.27 -4.13 -9.61
CA TRP A 151 -5.02 -3.43 -9.93
C TRP A 151 -4.72 -3.34 -11.43
N GLY A 152 -5.13 -4.35 -12.20
CA GLY A 152 -4.92 -4.40 -13.64
C GLY A 152 -3.45 -4.55 -14.06
N ASN A 153 -3.22 -4.46 -15.37
CA ASN A 153 -1.91 -4.42 -16.02
C ASN A 153 -1.72 -3.07 -16.72
N VAL A 154 -1.72 -1.99 -15.94
CA VAL A 154 -1.62 -0.62 -16.47
C VAL A 154 -0.18 -0.10 -16.58
N HIS A 155 0.81 -1.00 -16.51
CA HIS A 155 2.24 -0.65 -16.49
C HIS A 155 2.60 0.38 -15.40
N ALA A 156 1.95 0.30 -14.24
CA ALA A 156 2.24 1.17 -13.11
C ALA A 156 3.72 1.04 -12.69
N LYS A 157 4.36 2.18 -12.48
CA LYS A 157 5.76 2.33 -12.06
C LYS A 157 5.90 2.92 -10.66
N ASN A 158 4.89 3.65 -10.19
CA ASN A 158 4.93 4.29 -8.88
C ASN A 158 3.55 4.27 -8.20
N PHE A 159 3.53 3.84 -6.93
CA PHE A 159 2.37 3.95 -6.04
C PHE A 159 2.59 4.82 -4.79
N GLU A 160 3.67 5.58 -4.74
CA GLU A 160 3.90 6.58 -3.69
C GLU A 160 2.74 7.57 -3.65
N GLU A 161 2.14 7.74 -2.46
CA GLU A 161 1.01 8.65 -2.21
C GLU A 161 -0.27 8.40 -3.06
N SER A 162 -0.38 7.25 -3.74
CA SER A 162 -1.47 7.00 -4.69
C SER A 162 -2.87 7.07 -4.13
N PHE A 163 -3.04 6.61 -2.90
CA PHE A 163 -4.34 6.59 -2.24
C PHE A 163 -4.26 7.34 -0.90
N ALA A 164 -3.23 8.17 -0.71
CA ALA A 164 -3.06 8.97 0.49
C ALA A 164 -4.26 9.92 0.70
N ALA A 165 -4.85 9.88 1.89
CA ALA A 165 -6.03 10.61 2.32
C ALA A 165 -7.30 10.30 1.51
N CYS A 166 -7.38 9.13 0.86
CA CYS A 166 -8.66 8.61 0.38
C CYS A 166 -9.48 8.11 1.58
N ILE A 167 -10.06 9.05 2.32
CA ILE A 167 -10.72 8.79 3.62
C ILE A 167 -11.91 7.84 3.51
N ALA A 168 -12.55 7.76 2.34
CA ALA A 168 -13.68 6.88 2.06
C ALA A 168 -13.26 5.50 1.50
N LEU A 169 -11.96 5.29 1.23
CA LEU A 169 -11.45 4.03 0.68
C LEU A 169 -11.61 2.92 1.73
N SER A 170 -12.53 2.00 1.46
CA SER A 170 -12.97 0.97 2.41
C SER A 170 -12.54 -0.44 2.03
N SER A 171 -12.16 -0.66 0.77
CA SER A 171 -11.78 -1.98 0.24
C SER A 171 -10.71 -1.86 -0.84
N ILE A 172 -9.75 -2.78 -0.81
CA ILE A 172 -8.67 -2.92 -1.79
C ILE A 172 -8.49 -4.41 -2.13
N PRO A 173 -8.01 -4.79 -3.33
CA PRO A 173 -7.83 -6.17 -3.74
C PRO A 173 -6.42 -6.67 -3.41
N ALA A 174 -6.26 -8.00 -3.34
CA ALA A 174 -4.96 -8.64 -3.15
C ALA A 174 -4.01 -8.40 -4.35
N GLY A 175 -2.73 -8.73 -4.17
CA GLY A 175 -1.78 -8.83 -5.28
C GLY A 175 -1.45 -7.50 -5.95
N ILE A 176 -1.23 -6.45 -5.16
CA ILE A 176 -0.77 -5.14 -5.64
C ILE A 176 0.52 -5.31 -6.47
N PRO A 177 0.67 -4.60 -7.60
CA PRO A 177 1.87 -4.62 -8.42
C PRO A 177 3.14 -4.35 -7.61
N ASN A 178 4.22 -5.06 -7.95
CA ASN A 178 5.52 -4.93 -7.30
C ASN A 178 6.09 -3.52 -7.53
N MET A 179 6.35 -2.79 -6.44
CA MET A 179 6.96 -1.45 -6.46
C MET A 179 8.24 -1.47 -5.63
N GLU A 180 9.17 -0.56 -5.93
CA GLU A 180 10.38 -0.37 -5.11
C GLU A 180 10.01 0.11 -3.69
N ASN A 181 9.00 0.97 -3.55
CA ASN A 181 8.49 1.42 -2.26
C ASN A 181 6.97 1.66 -2.32
N PHE A 182 6.31 1.57 -1.16
CA PHE A 182 4.89 1.90 -0.96
C PHE A 182 4.72 3.09 -0.03
N ASN A 183 5.59 4.08 -0.18
CA ASN A 183 5.64 5.20 0.73
C ASN A 183 4.33 5.98 0.68
N ASN A 184 3.70 6.14 1.84
CA ASN A 184 2.43 6.84 2.00
C ASN A 184 1.25 6.32 1.13
N THR A 185 1.35 5.14 0.51
CA THR A 185 0.38 4.68 -0.50
C THR A 185 -1.06 4.69 0.01
N PHE A 186 -1.32 4.25 1.25
CA PHE A 186 -2.64 4.26 1.90
C PHE A 186 -2.66 5.12 3.16
N TYR A 187 -1.76 6.11 3.25
CA TYR A 187 -1.70 7.03 4.39
C TYR A 187 -3.07 7.69 4.60
N GLY A 188 -3.63 7.66 5.81
CA GLY A 188 -4.90 8.33 6.11
C GLY A 188 -6.14 7.73 5.40
N CYS A 189 -6.08 6.48 4.95
CA CYS A 189 -7.28 5.75 4.53
C CYS A 189 -8.11 5.34 5.76
N GLU A 190 -8.84 6.29 6.32
CA GLU A 190 -9.55 6.14 7.60
C GLU A 190 -10.69 5.13 7.56
N SER A 191 -11.30 4.87 6.39
CA SER A 191 -12.37 3.87 6.24
C SER A 191 -11.88 2.45 5.98
N LEU A 192 -10.57 2.22 5.83
CA LEU A 192 -10.02 0.89 5.56
C LEU A 192 -10.08 0.04 6.84
N THR A 193 -10.95 -0.97 6.86
CA THR A 193 -11.21 -1.79 8.05
C THR A 193 -10.38 -3.07 8.11
N ASN A 194 -10.07 -3.63 6.95
CA ASN A 194 -9.29 -4.86 6.77
C ASN A 194 -8.42 -4.77 5.52
N LEU A 195 -7.33 -5.53 5.49
CA LEU A 195 -6.51 -5.73 4.30
C LEU A 195 -6.77 -7.13 3.73
N PRO A 196 -6.72 -7.34 2.41
CA PRO A 196 -6.83 -8.66 1.82
C PRO A 196 -5.56 -9.49 2.11
N SER A 197 -5.71 -10.79 2.34
CA SER A 197 -4.58 -11.74 2.30
C SER A 197 -3.90 -11.66 0.94
N GLY A 198 -2.58 -11.80 0.93
CA GLY A 198 -1.76 -11.70 -0.28
C GLY A 198 -1.71 -10.29 -0.88
N LEU A 199 -2.04 -9.23 -0.13
CA LEU A 199 -1.95 -7.83 -0.61
C LEU A 199 -0.59 -7.57 -1.29
N PHE A 200 0.52 -7.86 -0.60
CA PHE A 200 1.88 -7.67 -1.12
C PHE A 200 2.52 -8.95 -1.67
N SER A 201 1.72 -9.95 -2.09
CA SER A 201 2.23 -11.26 -2.56
C SER A 201 3.20 -11.21 -3.76
N LYS A 202 3.21 -10.11 -4.51
CA LYS A 202 4.10 -9.89 -5.68
C LYS A 202 5.30 -8.99 -5.36
N CYS A 203 5.40 -8.43 -4.16
CA CYS A 203 6.24 -7.29 -3.82
C CYS A 203 7.66 -7.68 -3.38
N VAL A 204 8.33 -8.50 -4.18
CA VAL A 204 9.65 -9.09 -3.84
C VAL A 204 10.80 -8.09 -3.83
N ASN A 205 10.65 -6.96 -4.55
CA ASN A 205 11.69 -5.94 -4.69
C ASN A 205 11.44 -4.71 -3.80
N THR A 206 10.37 -4.72 -3.00
CA THR A 206 10.03 -3.58 -2.15
C THR A 206 11.03 -3.42 -1.03
N THR A 207 11.60 -2.23 -0.90
CA THR A 207 12.61 -1.88 0.12
C THR A 207 12.03 -1.10 1.29
N SER A 208 10.88 -0.43 1.11
CA SER A 208 10.26 0.44 2.11
C SER A 208 8.73 0.41 2.13
N PHE A 209 8.18 0.37 3.34
CA PHE A 209 6.76 0.55 3.66
C PHE A 209 6.52 1.82 4.50
N SER A 210 7.29 2.89 4.25
CA SER A 210 7.23 4.09 5.06
C SER A 210 5.83 4.73 5.04
N ASN A 211 5.22 4.84 6.22
CA ASN A 211 3.87 5.41 6.43
C ASN A 211 2.73 4.76 5.63
N THR A 212 2.92 3.56 5.04
CA THR A 212 1.97 2.97 4.07
C THR A 212 0.54 2.90 4.59
N PHE A 213 0.32 2.51 5.86
CA PHE A 213 -1.00 2.45 6.52
C PHE A 213 -1.07 3.35 7.75
N SER A 214 -0.24 4.40 7.79
CA SER A 214 -0.30 5.37 8.87
C SER A 214 -1.65 6.09 8.85
N HIS A 215 -2.23 6.35 10.03
CA HIS A 215 -3.55 6.96 10.19
C HIS A 215 -4.72 6.17 9.57
N CYS A 216 -4.57 4.87 9.28
CA CYS A 216 -5.70 3.97 9.02
C CYS A 216 -6.43 3.64 10.34
N THR A 217 -7.18 4.60 10.88
CA THR A 217 -7.77 4.56 12.23
C THR A 217 -8.87 3.51 12.42
N SER A 218 -9.49 3.05 11.33
CA SER A 218 -10.47 1.95 11.35
C SER A 218 -9.86 0.56 11.13
N LEU A 219 -8.58 0.46 10.77
CA LEU A 219 -7.93 -0.82 10.50
C LEU A 219 -7.72 -1.59 11.81
N ARG A 220 -8.48 -2.68 12.03
CA ARG A 220 -8.48 -3.40 13.32
C ARG A 220 -7.51 -4.57 13.39
N SER A 221 -7.25 -5.22 12.26
CA SER A 221 -6.41 -6.41 12.16
C SER A 221 -5.62 -6.43 10.86
N LEU A 222 -4.57 -7.26 10.83
CA LEU A 222 -3.70 -7.46 9.68
C LEU A 222 -3.76 -8.92 9.24
N PRO A 223 -3.69 -9.22 7.92
CA PRO A 223 -3.42 -10.57 7.44
C PRO A 223 -2.07 -11.06 7.96
N GLN A 224 -1.99 -12.34 8.36
CA GLN A 224 -0.75 -12.93 8.83
C GLN A 224 0.33 -12.97 7.74
N ASP A 225 -0.09 -13.10 6.48
CA ASP A 225 0.77 -13.22 5.30
C ASP A 225 1.16 -11.87 4.68
N LEU A 226 0.83 -10.75 5.33
CA LEU A 226 0.90 -9.40 4.74
C LEU A 226 2.26 -9.10 4.10
N PHE A 227 3.37 -9.48 4.74
CA PHE A 227 4.73 -9.21 4.25
C PHE A 227 5.50 -10.47 3.81
N ASN A 228 4.85 -11.61 3.59
CA ASN A 228 5.53 -12.89 3.33
C ASN A 228 6.42 -12.88 2.08
N ALA A 229 6.07 -12.09 1.06
CA ALA A 229 6.85 -11.98 -0.17
C ALA A 229 7.90 -10.85 -0.12
N CYS A 230 7.89 -10.00 0.91
CA CYS A 230 8.62 -8.73 0.92
C CYS A 230 10.06 -8.90 1.44
N THR A 231 10.83 -9.78 0.82
CA THR A 231 12.16 -10.19 1.31
C THR A 231 13.25 -9.10 1.22
N ALA A 232 13.04 -8.09 0.37
CA ALA A 232 13.99 -6.99 0.17
C ALA A 232 13.79 -5.81 1.14
N VAL A 233 12.77 -5.84 2.00
CA VAL A 233 12.43 -4.71 2.86
C VAL A 233 13.53 -4.43 3.88
N THR A 234 13.90 -3.16 3.97
CA THR A 234 14.88 -2.67 4.95
C THR A 234 14.25 -1.78 6.02
N GLU A 235 13.07 -1.21 5.79
CA GLU A 235 12.41 -0.34 6.75
C GLU A 235 10.88 -0.44 6.80
N PHE A 236 10.36 -0.37 8.03
CA PHE A 236 8.94 -0.29 8.38
C PHE A 236 8.62 1.01 9.12
N ARG A 237 9.20 2.13 8.67
CA ARG A 237 9.06 3.42 9.35
C ARG A 237 7.60 3.86 9.36
N SER A 238 7.02 4.02 10.55
CA SER A 238 5.65 4.51 10.74
C SER A 238 4.58 3.73 9.95
N THR A 239 4.86 2.49 9.51
CA THR A 239 3.98 1.76 8.58
C THR A 239 2.54 1.66 9.10
N PHE A 240 2.35 1.50 10.41
CA PHE A 240 1.04 1.48 11.06
C PHE A 240 0.90 2.58 12.13
N TYR A 241 1.64 3.69 11.99
CA TYR A 241 1.57 4.79 12.95
C TYR A 241 0.14 5.30 13.09
N ALA A 242 -0.39 5.37 14.31
CA ALA A 242 -1.76 5.76 14.63
C ALA A 242 -2.86 4.91 13.93
N ALA A 243 -2.55 3.68 13.55
CA ALA A 243 -3.54 2.74 13.02
C ALA A 243 -4.46 2.23 14.15
N GLY A 244 -5.65 1.79 13.75
CA GLY A 244 -6.70 1.30 14.65
C GLY A 244 -6.48 -0.08 15.26
N LEU A 245 -5.26 -0.64 15.18
CA LEU A 245 -4.96 -2.05 15.42
C LEU A 245 -5.24 -2.47 16.86
N ILE A 246 -5.86 -3.65 17.02
CA ILE A 246 -6.18 -4.23 18.33
C ILE A 246 -5.13 -5.29 18.74
N TYR A 247 -4.59 -6.02 17.77
CA TYR A 247 -3.52 -7.00 17.94
C TYR A 247 -2.61 -7.03 16.70
N ILE A 248 -1.41 -7.59 16.85
CA ILE A 248 -0.45 -7.85 15.77
C ILE A 248 -0.43 -9.36 15.49
N PRO A 249 -0.54 -9.82 14.23
CA PRO A 249 -0.41 -11.24 13.92
C PRO A 249 0.97 -11.79 14.30
N LYS A 250 1.01 -13.03 14.77
CA LYS A 250 2.28 -13.73 14.99
C LYS A 250 3.01 -13.90 13.66
N GLY A 251 4.32 -13.66 13.68
CA GLY A 251 5.19 -13.86 12.51
C GLY A 251 5.02 -12.83 11.41
N LEU A 252 4.40 -11.67 11.69
CA LEU A 252 4.18 -10.60 10.70
C LEU A 252 5.46 -10.20 9.94
N PHE A 253 6.63 -10.29 10.57
CA PHE A 253 7.92 -9.93 9.99
C PHE A 253 8.84 -11.15 9.73
N ASP A 254 8.34 -12.38 9.80
CA ASP A 254 9.17 -13.60 9.74
C ASP A 254 9.92 -13.76 8.40
N TYR A 255 9.39 -13.17 7.33
CA TYR A 255 9.95 -13.22 5.98
C TYR A 255 10.66 -11.94 5.56
N CYS A 256 10.97 -11.06 6.51
CA CYS A 256 11.67 -9.79 6.28
C CYS A 256 13.07 -9.77 6.93
N PRO A 257 13.99 -10.69 6.59
CA PRO A 257 15.28 -10.83 7.28
C PRO A 257 16.21 -9.63 7.09
N ASN A 258 15.98 -8.82 6.05
CA ASN A 258 16.76 -7.62 5.74
C ASN A 258 16.25 -6.37 6.46
N ALA A 259 15.19 -6.46 7.27
CA ALA A 259 14.64 -5.32 7.98
C ALA A 259 15.63 -4.76 9.02
N VAL A 260 15.97 -3.47 8.87
CA VAL A 260 16.94 -2.75 9.70
C VAL A 260 16.25 -1.75 10.64
N GLN A 261 15.15 -1.14 10.20
CA GLN A 261 14.50 -0.01 10.90
C GLN A 261 13.02 -0.29 11.21
N PHE A 262 12.66 -0.25 12.49
CA PHE A 262 11.27 -0.32 12.99
C PHE A 262 10.82 0.99 13.65
N VAL A 263 11.25 2.12 13.07
CA VAL A 263 11.01 3.45 13.64
C VAL A 263 9.51 3.74 13.65
N SER A 264 8.92 3.94 14.83
CA SER A 264 7.51 4.30 15.02
C SER A 264 6.50 3.36 14.35
N THR A 265 6.88 2.12 14.02
CA THR A 265 6.07 1.20 13.20
C THR A 265 4.65 1.03 13.72
N PHE A 266 4.47 0.92 15.04
CA PHE A 266 3.18 0.79 15.71
C PHE A 266 2.92 1.93 16.70
N ALA A 267 3.65 3.04 16.61
CA ALA A 267 3.46 4.13 17.57
C ALA A 267 2.04 4.71 17.44
N SER A 268 1.46 5.13 18.56
CA SER A 268 0.09 5.64 18.66
C SER A 268 -1.00 4.64 18.24
N CYS A 269 -0.69 3.33 18.13
CA CYS A 269 -1.71 2.28 18.03
C CYS A 269 -2.42 2.13 19.38
N LYS A 270 -3.31 3.08 19.70
CA LYS A 270 -3.92 3.20 21.04
C LYS A 270 -4.82 2.03 21.42
N ASN A 271 -5.34 1.28 20.44
CA ASN A 271 -6.18 0.11 20.69
C ASN A 271 -5.38 -1.19 20.87
N LEU A 272 -4.06 -1.15 20.66
CA LEU A 272 -3.21 -2.34 20.72
C LEU A 272 -3.08 -2.80 22.17
N THR A 273 -3.45 -4.05 22.44
CA THR A 273 -3.48 -4.59 23.81
C THR A 273 -2.33 -5.54 24.14
N SER A 274 -1.72 -6.15 23.12
CA SER A 274 -0.65 -7.14 23.27
C SER A 274 0.32 -7.14 22.09
N ILE A 275 1.55 -7.58 22.34
CA ILE A 275 2.57 -7.86 21.32
C ILE A 275 2.75 -9.39 21.25
N PRO A 276 2.72 -10.02 20.07
CA PRO A 276 2.97 -11.45 19.95
C PRO A 276 4.43 -11.77 20.30
N ALA A 277 4.65 -12.86 21.02
CA ALA A 277 6.00 -13.36 21.29
C ALA A 277 6.72 -13.70 19.97
N GLY A 278 8.01 -13.38 19.90
CA GLY A 278 8.85 -13.62 18.73
C GLY A 278 8.58 -12.69 17.53
N LEU A 279 7.85 -11.57 17.71
CA LEU A 279 7.52 -10.65 16.61
C LEU A 279 8.73 -10.23 15.75
N PHE A 280 9.91 -10.13 16.36
CA PHE A 280 11.14 -9.72 15.68
C PHE A 280 12.20 -10.84 15.59
N ASP A 281 11.83 -12.10 15.82
CA ASP A 281 12.80 -13.22 15.90
C ASP A 281 13.58 -13.45 14.59
N LYS A 282 13.00 -13.06 13.45
CA LYS A 282 13.64 -13.17 12.13
C LYS A 282 14.26 -11.87 11.63
N CYS A 283 14.19 -10.80 12.41
CA CYS A 283 14.73 -9.49 12.07
C CYS A 283 16.10 -9.27 12.72
N GLU A 284 17.03 -10.22 12.54
CA GLU A 284 18.34 -10.20 13.22
C GLU A 284 19.21 -8.99 12.83
N ASN A 285 18.95 -8.38 11.67
CA ASN A 285 19.61 -7.17 11.17
C ASN A 285 19.02 -5.86 11.73
N ALA A 286 17.99 -5.93 12.57
CA ALA A 286 17.36 -4.74 13.15
C ALA A 286 18.36 -3.95 14.00
N THR A 287 18.48 -2.65 13.70
CA THR A 287 19.36 -1.73 14.44
C THR A 287 18.60 -0.66 15.23
N SER A 288 17.31 -0.45 14.93
CA SER A 288 16.52 0.63 15.52
C SER A 288 15.10 0.21 15.82
N PHE A 289 14.71 0.37 17.08
CA PHE A 289 13.34 0.29 17.59
C PHE A 289 12.85 1.64 18.13
N LEU A 290 13.39 2.74 17.57
CA LEU A 290 13.01 4.10 17.93
C LEU A 290 11.48 4.25 17.90
N GLN A 291 10.87 4.54 19.05
CA GLN A 291 9.44 4.78 19.18
C GLN A 291 8.50 3.67 18.68
N THR A 292 8.98 2.44 18.44
CA THR A 292 8.19 1.38 17.75
C THR A 292 6.78 1.18 18.33
N PHE A 293 6.63 1.27 19.65
CA PHE A 293 5.35 1.13 20.37
C PHE A 293 5.02 2.36 21.22
N ALA A 294 5.60 3.53 20.94
CA ALA A 294 5.33 4.73 21.74
C ALA A 294 3.83 5.09 21.70
N PHE A 295 3.26 5.57 22.81
CA PHE A 295 1.87 5.98 22.94
C PHE A 295 0.84 4.87 22.66
N CYS A 296 1.21 3.61 22.84
CA CYS A 296 0.27 2.48 22.86
C CYS A 296 -0.44 2.42 24.23
N ASP A 297 -1.39 3.33 24.44
CA ASP A 297 -2.02 3.58 25.75
C ASP A 297 -2.64 2.33 26.41
N ASN A 298 -3.14 1.37 25.61
CA ASN A 298 -3.78 0.13 26.09
C ASN A 298 -2.88 -1.12 26.08
N LEU A 299 -1.59 -0.99 25.76
CA LEU A 299 -0.67 -2.11 25.74
C LEU A 299 -0.40 -2.61 27.17
N LYS A 300 -0.71 -3.87 27.47
CA LYS A 300 -0.72 -4.39 28.86
C LYS A 300 0.58 -5.02 29.33
N ALA A 301 1.31 -5.65 28.42
CA ALA A 301 2.53 -6.38 28.74
C ALA A 301 3.45 -6.45 27.51
N ILE A 302 4.75 -6.62 27.77
CA ILE A 302 5.76 -6.85 26.75
C ILE A 302 6.25 -8.30 26.89
N PRO A 303 6.33 -9.09 25.81
CA PRO A 303 6.98 -10.40 25.86
C PRO A 303 8.43 -10.26 26.32
N LEU A 304 8.84 -11.03 27.33
CA LEU A 304 10.19 -10.93 27.91
C LEU A 304 11.30 -11.11 26.85
N ASN A 305 11.07 -12.05 25.92
CA ASN A 305 12.00 -12.42 24.86
C ASN A 305 11.84 -11.61 23.56
N LEU A 306 11.10 -10.49 23.57
CA LEU A 306 10.74 -9.74 22.35
C LEU A 306 11.95 -9.35 21.48
N PHE A 307 13.11 -9.10 22.09
CA PHE A 307 14.33 -8.62 21.42
C PHE A 307 15.50 -9.62 21.47
N ASP A 308 15.26 -10.91 21.76
CA ASP A 308 16.32 -11.91 21.94
C ASP A 308 17.20 -12.14 20.70
N LYS A 309 16.59 -12.06 19.52
CA LYS A 309 17.29 -12.25 18.24
C LYS A 309 17.80 -10.95 17.64
N CYS A 310 17.36 -9.80 18.15
CA CYS A 310 17.71 -8.47 17.66
C CYS A 310 19.01 -7.96 18.28
N LYS A 311 20.08 -8.76 18.23
CA LYS A 311 21.35 -8.45 18.89
C LYS A 311 22.05 -7.22 18.33
N ASN A 312 21.75 -6.83 17.09
CA ASN A 312 22.31 -5.65 16.43
C ASN A 312 21.61 -4.33 16.79
N ALA A 313 20.60 -4.36 17.67
CA ALA A 313 19.83 -3.18 18.07
C ALA A 313 20.70 -2.14 18.78
N LYS A 314 20.83 -0.96 18.16
CA LYS A 314 21.60 0.18 18.68
C LYS A 314 20.73 1.18 19.44
N THR A 315 19.43 1.21 19.16
CA THR A 315 18.53 2.14 19.85
C THR A 315 17.16 1.55 20.17
N PHE A 316 16.74 1.84 21.40
CA PHE A 316 15.39 1.67 21.96
C PHE A 316 14.84 3.02 22.42
N LEU A 317 15.27 4.12 21.78
CA LEU A 317 14.87 5.45 22.20
C LEU A 317 13.34 5.57 22.14
N SER A 318 12.73 5.90 23.26
CA SER A 318 11.28 6.05 23.41
C SER A 318 10.45 4.84 22.92
N THR A 319 11.00 3.61 22.85
CA THR A 319 10.30 2.45 22.25
C THR A 319 8.91 2.20 22.85
N PHE A 320 8.76 2.34 24.16
CA PHE A 320 7.49 2.17 24.89
C PHE A 320 7.05 3.47 25.56
N HIS A 321 7.52 4.62 25.09
CA HIS A 321 7.24 5.92 25.69
C HIS A 321 5.74 6.16 25.85
N ASN A 322 5.30 6.54 27.05
CA ASN A 322 3.92 6.79 27.44
C ASN A 322 2.96 5.62 27.17
N CYS A 323 3.43 4.36 27.25
CA CYS A 323 2.53 3.22 27.33
C CYS A 323 2.01 3.06 28.77
N PHE A 324 0.99 3.83 29.12
CA PHE A 324 0.52 3.97 30.51
C PHE A 324 -0.06 2.68 31.12
N SER A 325 -0.58 1.77 30.29
CA SER A 325 -1.17 0.50 30.76
C SER A 325 -0.16 -0.65 30.91
N LEU A 326 1.13 -0.41 30.66
CA LEU A 326 2.14 -1.46 30.78
C LEU A 326 2.31 -1.92 32.22
N THR A 327 2.21 -3.22 32.40
CA THR A 327 2.44 -3.95 33.65
C THR A 327 3.41 -5.11 33.39
N GLY A 328 3.81 -5.82 34.44
CA GLY A 328 4.79 -6.90 34.33
C GLY A 328 6.23 -6.39 34.37
N GLU A 329 7.15 -7.16 33.80
CA GLU A 329 8.58 -6.84 33.76
C GLU A 329 9.01 -6.30 32.39
N THR A 330 10.10 -5.54 32.37
CA THR A 330 10.75 -5.12 31.12
C THR A 330 11.41 -6.30 30.37
N PRO A 331 11.64 -6.20 29.05
CA PRO A 331 12.24 -7.29 28.27
C PRO A 331 13.67 -7.64 28.66
N LYS A 332 13.97 -8.95 28.73
CA LYS A 332 15.28 -9.49 29.14
C LYS A 332 15.72 -10.58 28.19
N THR A 333 17.01 -10.62 27.86
CA THR A 333 17.58 -11.70 27.05
C THR A 333 18.55 -12.48 27.92
N ASN A 334 18.22 -13.75 28.20
CA ASN A 334 18.97 -14.59 29.13
C ASN A 334 19.18 -13.93 30.51
N GLY A 335 18.17 -13.22 31.02
CA GLY A 335 18.22 -12.52 32.30
C GLY A 335 18.94 -11.17 32.28
N ILE A 336 19.41 -10.70 31.12
CA ILE A 336 20.12 -9.42 30.96
C ILE A 336 19.13 -8.34 30.49
N GLU A 337 19.06 -7.23 31.24
CA GLU A 337 18.19 -6.09 30.94
C GLU A 337 18.64 -5.36 29.67
N LEU A 338 17.73 -4.63 29.00
CA LEU A 338 18.06 -3.91 27.75
C LEU A 338 19.24 -2.93 27.90
N TRP A 339 19.32 -2.23 29.03
CA TRP A 339 20.36 -1.23 29.31
C TRP A 339 21.70 -1.84 29.74
N GLU A 340 21.76 -3.13 30.04
CA GLU A 340 22.97 -3.85 30.48
C GLU A 340 23.68 -4.57 29.33
N ARG A 341 23.05 -4.63 28.15
CA ARG A 341 23.60 -5.35 26.98
C ARG A 341 24.79 -4.66 26.33
N ALA A 342 24.91 -3.33 26.49
CA ALA A 342 25.93 -2.56 25.80
C ALA A 342 27.35 -3.06 26.16
N GLY A 343 28.14 -3.41 25.15
CA GLY A 343 29.52 -3.89 25.31
C GLY A 343 29.67 -5.39 25.62
N LEU A 344 28.57 -6.13 25.80
CA LEU A 344 28.64 -7.59 25.94
C LEU A 344 28.94 -8.28 24.60
N ILE A 345 29.47 -9.51 24.66
CA ILE A 345 29.78 -10.31 23.46
C ILE A 345 28.52 -10.47 22.60
N GLY A 346 28.58 -10.01 21.35
CA GLY A 346 27.49 -10.08 20.38
C GLY A 346 26.50 -8.91 20.44
N TYR A 347 26.72 -7.89 21.27
CA TYR A 347 25.91 -6.67 21.33
C TYR A 347 26.74 -5.41 20.96
N PRO A 348 26.09 -4.29 20.56
CA PRO A 348 26.79 -3.05 20.25
C PRO A 348 27.52 -2.48 21.46
N THR A 349 28.58 -1.72 21.22
CA THR A 349 29.35 -1.02 22.27
C THR A 349 28.55 0.04 23.01
N SER A 350 27.50 0.59 22.38
CA SER A 350 26.57 1.55 22.97
C SER A 350 25.14 1.24 22.55
N ILE A 351 24.20 1.35 23.48
CA ILE A 351 22.76 1.21 23.23
C ILE A 351 22.05 2.45 23.77
N ILE A 352 21.30 3.14 22.90
CA ILE A 352 20.57 4.36 23.25
C ILE A 352 19.12 4.00 23.57
N GLY A 353 18.75 4.01 24.85
CA GLY A 353 17.37 3.77 25.30
C GLY A 353 16.72 4.96 26.02
N VAL A 354 17.11 6.18 25.67
CA VAL A 354 16.58 7.40 26.31
C VAL A 354 15.05 7.40 26.26
N SER A 355 14.42 7.59 27.42
CA SER A 355 12.96 7.62 27.60
C SER A 355 12.21 6.37 27.09
N CYS A 356 12.88 5.23 26.93
CA CYS A 356 12.30 3.98 26.44
C CYS A 356 11.00 3.63 27.19
N PHE A 357 10.99 3.75 28.51
CA PHE A 357 9.87 3.44 29.41
C PHE A 357 9.29 4.68 30.09
N ARG A 358 9.51 5.87 29.51
CA ARG A 358 9.01 7.10 30.10
C ARG A 358 7.49 7.05 30.25
N GLY A 359 6.98 7.28 31.45
CA GLY A 359 5.54 7.22 31.74
C GLY A 359 4.98 5.79 31.96
N CYS A 360 5.80 4.74 31.91
CA CYS A 360 5.39 3.36 32.18
C CYS A 360 5.45 2.99 33.67
N THR A 361 4.86 3.82 34.54
CA THR A 361 5.03 3.75 36.01
C THR A 361 4.43 2.50 36.67
N SER A 362 3.65 1.70 35.93
CA SER A 362 2.98 0.48 36.43
C SER A 362 3.79 -0.81 36.18
N LEU A 363 4.98 -0.71 35.61
CA LEU A 363 5.94 -1.83 35.51
C LEU A 363 6.42 -2.26 36.92
N ILE A 364 6.52 -3.56 37.16
CA ILE A 364 6.91 -4.14 38.45
C ILE A 364 8.36 -3.77 38.79
N ASP A 365 9.20 -3.70 37.77
CA ASP A 365 10.61 -3.34 37.84
C ASP A 365 10.87 -1.84 37.54
N TYR A 366 9.85 -0.98 37.54
CA TYR A 366 10.02 0.45 37.20
C TYR A 366 11.10 1.17 38.01
N ASN A 367 11.26 0.79 39.28
CA ASN A 367 12.28 1.37 40.16
C ASN A 367 13.72 0.95 39.82
N SER A 368 13.93 -0.19 39.15
CA SER A 368 15.27 -0.63 38.69
C SER A 368 15.66 -0.01 37.36
N ILE A 369 14.70 0.55 36.60
CA ILE A 369 14.97 1.20 35.32
C ILE A 369 15.87 2.44 35.53
N PRO A 370 16.99 2.57 34.77
CA PRO A 370 17.87 3.74 34.85
C PRO A 370 17.16 5.06 34.56
N ILE A 371 17.62 6.14 35.19
CA ILE A 371 16.96 7.46 35.10
C ILE A 371 16.78 8.00 33.69
N ASN A 372 17.74 7.75 32.80
CA ASN A 372 17.66 8.16 31.41
C ASN A 372 16.74 7.27 30.57
N TRP A 373 16.43 6.05 31.02
CA TRP A 373 15.54 5.10 30.34
C TRP A 373 14.07 5.24 30.76
N LYS A 374 13.80 5.94 31.87
CA LYS A 374 12.45 6.24 32.39
C LYS A 374 11.97 7.67 32.13
#